data_AF-A0A1B9DR88-F1
#
_entry.id   AF-A0A1B9DR88-F1
#
_cell.length_a   1.000
_cell.length_b   1.000
_cell.length_c   1.000
_cell.angle_alpha   90.00
_cell.angle_beta   90.00
_cell.angle_gamma   90.00
#
_symmetry.space_group_name_H-M   'P 1'
#
loop_
_entity.id
_entity.type
_entity.pdbx_description
1 polymer ?
#
loop_
_entity_poly.entity_id
_entity_poly.type
_entity_poly.pdbx_seq_one_letter_code
_entity_poly.pdbx_strand_id
1 'polypeptide(L)' 'MKNFAIKLVWFTTAYVFVFAALNQTNVNIRILLLMHSIGLILIPFMTYTVLTDKYTTNKTFKDWYEDHPVDSLDEEES' A
#
# COMPACT_ATOMS: atom_id res chain seq x y z
N MET A 1 12.22 5.67 -10.92
CA MET A 1 13.31 6.11 -10.00
C MET A 1 13.47 5.04 -8.94
N LYS A 2 14.70 4.66 -8.58
CA LYS A 2 14.97 3.67 -7.51
C LYS A 2 14.21 4.14 -6.25
N ASN A 3 13.12 3.45 -5.89
CA ASN A 3 12.22 3.73 -4.74
C ASN A 3 11.05 4.71 -4.96
N PHE A 4 10.61 5.01 -6.19
CA PHE A 4 9.43 5.87 -6.38
C PHE A 4 8.14 5.21 -5.86
N ALA A 5 7.89 3.95 -6.22
CA ALA A 5 6.67 3.25 -5.81
C ALA A 5 6.55 3.16 -4.29
N ILE A 6 7.63 2.83 -3.59
CA ILE A 6 7.66 2.76 -2.12
C ILE A 6 7.39 4.13 -1.47
N LYS A 7 8.00 5.21 -1.99
CA LYS A 7 7.72 6.57 -1.47
C LYS A 7 6.26 6.97 -1.70
N LEU A 8 5.70 6.60 -2.86
CA LEU A 8 4.30 6.85 -3.20
C LEU A 8 3.34 6.08 -2.28
N VAL A 9 3.68 4.84 -1.90
CA VAL A 9 2.92 4.06 -0.91
C VAL A 9 2.91 4.78 0.43
N TRP A 10 4.07 5.12 0.99
CA TRP A 10 4.16 5.83 2.28
C TRP A 10 3.38 7.14 2.28
N PHE A 11 3.50 7.92 1.20
CA PHE A 11 2.73 9.15 1.03
C PHE A 11 1.21 8.88 1.00
N THR A 12 0.77 7.91 0.19
CA THR A 12 -0.65 7.55 0.06
C THR A 12 -1.22 7.04 1.39
N THR A 13 -0.45 6.25 2.15
CA THR A 13 -0.84 5.79 3.49
C THR A 13 -1.00 6.96 4.45
N ALA A 14 -0.01 7.85 4.56
CA ALA A 14 -0.10 9.03 5.42
C ALA A 14 -1.29 9.92 5.03
N TYR A 15 -1.52 10.11 3.73
CA TYR A 15 -2.66 10.85 3.20
C TYR A 15 -4.01 10.27 3.67
N VAL A 16 -4.20 8.95 3.53
CA VAL A 16 -5.45 8.29 3.95
C VAL A 16 -5.62 8.35 5.47
N PHE A 17 -4.55 8.20 6.24
CA PHE A 17 -4.59 8.37 7.71
C PHE A 17 -5.02 9.77 8.12
N VAL A 18 -4.42 10.81 7.53
CA VAL A 18 -4.79 12.20 7.79
C VAL A 18 -6.24 12.44 7.37
N PHE A 19 -6.65 11.96 6.19
CA PHE A 19 -8.04 12.07 5.74
C PHE A 19 -9.02 11.42 6.72
N ALA A 20 -8.73 10.19 7.19
CA ALA A 20 -9.56 9.49 8.16
C ALA A 20 -9.65 10.26 9.50
N ALA A 21 -8.55 10.81 9.99
CA ALA A 21 -8.54 11.63 11.20
C ALA A 21 -9.36 12.92 11.02
N LEU A 22 -9.25 13.61 9.89
CA LEU A 22 -10.02 14.83 9.61
C LEU A 22 -11.53 14.56 9.54
N ASN A 23 -11.96 13.37 9.12
CA ASN A 23 -13.38 12.98 9.14
C ASN A 23 -13.97 12.91 10.56
N GLN A 24 -13.15 12.83 11.62
CA GLN A 24 -13.60 12.87 13.01
C GLN A 24 -13.72 14.30 13.58
N THR A 25 -13.44 15.32 12.76
CA THR A 25 -13.43 16.72 13.17
C THR A 25 -14.50 17.54 12.47
N ASN A 26 -14.73 18.78 12.90
CA ASN A 26 -15.67 19.72 12.26
C ASN A 26 -15.09 20.45 11.04
N VAL A 27 -14.21 19.79 10.27
CA VAL A 27 -13.65 20.36 9.04
C VAL A 27 -14.73 20.52 7.98
N ASN A 28 -14.63 21.58 7.18
CA ASN A 28 -15.59 21.89 6.13
C ASN A 28 -15.75 20.72 5.15
N ILE A 29 -17.00 20.30 4.92
CA ILE A 29 -17.34 19.19 4.03
C ILE A 29 -16.79 19.35 2.61
N ARG A 30 -16.66 20.58 2.09
CA ARG A 30 -16.10 20.83 0.75
C ARG A 30 -14.62 20.43 0.66
N ILE A 31 -13.86 20.63 1.74
CA ILE A 31 -12.46 20.22 1.82
C ILE A 31 -12.38 18.68 1.86
N LEU A 32 -13.22 18.04 2.67
CA LEU A 32 -13.28 16.58 2.75
C LEU A 32 -13.68 15.97 1.41
N LEU A 33 -14.63 16.56 0.69
CA LEU A 33 -15.06 16.10 -0.63
C LEU A 33 -13.93 16.22 -1.66
N LEU A 34 -13.19 17.34 -1.66
CA LEU A 34 -12.03 17.54 -2.52
C LEU A 34 -10.96 16.47 -2.24
N MET A 35 -10.63 16.24 -0.96
CA MET A 35 -9.70 15.19 -0.56
C MET A 35 -10.20 13.81 -0.98
N HIS A 36 -11.49 13.54 -0.85
CA HIS A 36 -12.06 12.27 -1.30
C HIS A 36 -11.87 12.08 -2.81
N SER A 37 -12.15 13.10 -3.63
CA SER A 37 -11.92 13.05 -5.08
C SER A 37 -10.44 12.85 -5.44
N ILE A 38 -9.52 13.48 -4.73
CA ILE A 38 -8.07 13.24 -4.91
C ILE A 38 -7.71 11.80 -4.56
N GLY A 39 -8.26 11.27 -3.47
CA GLY A 39 -8.04 9.88 -3.03
C GLY A 39 -8.49 8.84 -4.06
N LEU A 40 -9.62 9.09 -4.73
CA LEU A 40 -10.13 8.22 -5.81
C LEU A 40 -9.15 8.10 -6.99
N ILE A 41 -8.34 9.12 -7.25
CA ILE A 41 -7.32 9.09 -8.30
C ILE A 41 -5.99 8.53 -7.74
N LEU A 42 -5.62 8.96 -6.54
CA LEU A 42 -4.33 8.63 -5.92
C LEU A 42 -4.18 7.13 -5.66
N ILE A 43 -5.23 6.45 -5.18
CA ILE A 43 -5.15 5.02 -4.85
C ILE A 43 -4.93 4.17 -6.11
N PRO A 44 -5.75 4.26 -7.18
CA PRO A 44 -5.49 3.51 -8.42
C PRO A 44 -4.14 3.84 -9.05
N PHE A 45 -3.72 5.11 -9.02
CA PHE A 45 -2.42 5.53 -9.52
C PHE A 45 -1.27 4.87 -8.74
N MET A 46 -1.36 4.85 -7.41
CA MET A 46 -0.39 4.18 -6.54
C MET A 46 -0.37 2.67 -6.81
N THR A 47 -1.52 2.01 -6.87
CA THR A 47 -1.62 0.56 -7.14
C THR A 47 -1.03 0.21 -8.50
N TYR A 48 -1.39 0.94 -9.56
CA TYR A 48 -0.83 0.74 -10.90
C TYR A 48 0.69 0.92 -10.89
N THR A 49 1.19 1.97 -10.23
CA THR A 49 2.63 2.24 -10.13
C THR A 49 3.36 1.11 -9.41
N VAL A 50 2.82 0.60 -8.30
CA VAL A 50 3.43 -0.51 -7.55
C VAL A 50 3.45 -1.80 -8.38
N LEU A 51 2.36 -2.11 -9.06
CA LEU A 51 2.25 -3.33 -9.88
C LEU A 51 3.13 -3.30 -11.14
N THR A 52 3.46 -2.11 -11.64
CA THR A 52 4.30 -1.93 -12.84
C THR A 52 5.74 -1.56 -12.52
N ASP A 53 6.08 -1.29 -11.25
CA ASP A 53 7.44 -0.97 -10.85
C ASP A 53 8.34 -2.20 -10.98
N LYS A 54 9.54 -2.00 -11.54
CA LYS A 54 10.55 -3.05 -11.64
C LYS A 54 11.29 -3.15 -10.31
N TYR A 55 10.59 -3.66 -9.30
CA TYR A 55 11.12 -3.85 -7.96
C TYR A 55 11.84 -5.20 -7.86
N THR A 56 13.09 -5.17 -7.39
CA THR A 56 13.85 -6.38 -7.06
C THR A 56 14.14 -6.39 -5.56
N THR A 57 13.84 -7.50 -4.90
CA THR A 57 14.08 -7.69 -3.48
C THR A 57 14.68 -9.06 -3.23
N ASN A 58 15.56 -9.16 -2.24
CA ASN A 58 16.09 -10.44 -1.76
C ASN A 58 15.12 -11.12 -0.77
N LYS A 59 14.06 -10.43 -0.35
CA LYS A 59 12.99 -11.00 0.49
C LYS A 59 12.09 -11.85 -0.40
N THR A 60 11.97 -13.13 -0.07
CA THR A 60 11.09 -14.04 -0.81
C THR A 60 9.73 -14.11 -0.14
N PHE A 61 8.70 -14.47 -0.90
CA PHE A 61 7.35 -14.67 -0.35
C PHE A 61 7.30 -15.77 0.72
N LYS A 62 8.25 -16.71 0.72
CA LYS A 62 8.45 -17.73 1.77
C LYS A 62 8.69 -17.13 3.16
N ASP A 63 9.21 -15.92 3.25
CA ASP A 63 9.58 -15.27 4.51
C ASP A 63 8.43 -14.43 5.13
N TRP A 64 7.26 -14.37 4.48
CA TRP A 64 6.18 -13.43 4.86
C TRP A 64 4.75 -13.93 4.65
N TYR A 65 4.53 -15.03 3.93
CA TYR A 65 3.23 -15.68 3.89
C TYR A 65 3.08 -16.58 5.13
N GLU A 66 2.61 -16.03 6.25
CA GLU A 66 2.19 -16.82 7.44
C GLU A 66 0.97 -17.72 7.16
N ASP A 67 0.40 -17.60 5.97
CA ASP A 67 -0.74 -18.31 5.43
C ASP A 67 -0.38 -19.59 4.68
N HIS A 68 0.90 -19.94 4.55
CA HIS A 68 1.34 -21.26 4.10
C HIS A 68 1.76 -22.14 5.29
N PRO A 69 1.23 -23.37 5.44
CA PRO A 69 1.65 -24.26 6.52
C PRO A 69 3.13 -24.61 6.38
N VAL A 70 3.89 -24.35 7.45
CA VAL A 70 5.35 -24.56 7.53
C VAL A 70 5.74 -26.01 7.20
N ASP A 71 4.87 -26.96 7.54
CA ASP A 71 5.11 -28.40 7.40
C ASP A 71 5.27 -28.88 5.95
N SER A 72 4.81 -28.09 4.97
CA SER A 72 4.92 -28.44 3.54
C SER A 72 6.34 -28.27 2.96
N LEU A 73 7.28 -27.69 3.71
CA LEU A 73 8.65 -27.45 3.24
C LEU A 73 9.61 -28.59 3.56
N ASP A 74 9.31 -29.42 4.55
CA ASP A 74 10.18 -30.52 5.00
C ASP A 74 9.90 -31.85 4.26
N GLU A 75 8.80 -31.93 3.50
CA GLU A 75 8.39 -33.15 2.78
C GLU A 75 8.91 -33.22 1.33
N GLU A 76 9.34 -32.10 0.73
CA GLU A 76 9.89 -32.09 -0.64
C GLU A 76 11.42 -32.36 -0.69
N GLU A 77 12.10 -32.39 0.46
CA GLU A 77 13.55 -32.67 0.57
C GLU A 77 13.89 -34.09 1.08
N SER A 78 12.90 -34.98 1.26
CA SER A 78 13.13 -36.39 1.69
C SER A 78 13.07 -37.41 0.56
#